data_AF-A0A7C7KRK7-F1
#
_entry.id   AF-A0A7C7KRK7-F1
#
_cell.length_a   1.000
_cell.length_b   1.000
_cell.length_c   1.000
_cell.angle_alpha   90.00
_cell.angle_beta   90.00
_cell.angle_gamma   90.00
#
_symmetry.space_group_name_H-M   'P 1'
#
loop_
_entity.id
_entity.type
_entity.pdbx_description
1 polymer ?
#
loop_
_entity_poly.entity_id
_entity_poly.type
_entity_poly.pdbx_seq_one_letter_code
_entity_poly.pdbx_strand_id
1 'polypeptide(L)'
;MGGTLLSAREVQFTYVKRYFEEIVSTKPAFGELLFKTDTPTLLLDINGIKDRCVQVKYHLPGVDIYYAVKANDHPSVLEALADV
;
A
#
# COMPACT_ATOMS: atom_id res chain seq x y z
N MET A 1 22.20 6.68 35.39
CA MET A 1 21.45 7.10 34.19
C MET A 1 22.43 7.28 33.06
N GLY A 2 22.53 6.30 32.16
CA GLY A 2 23.40 6.39 30.98
C GLY A 2 22.58 5.96 29.78
N GLY A 3 21.92 6.92 29.12
CA GLY A 3 21.27 6.65 27.85
C GLY A 3 22.36 6.58 26.79
N THR A 4 22.57 5.41 26.19
CA THR A 4 23.42 5.26 25.02
C THR A 4 22.81 6.09 23.90
N LEU A 5 23.50 7.15 23.47
CA LEU A 5 23.10 7.92 22.29
C LEU A 5 23.23 7.01 21.08
N LEU A 6 22.09 6.61 20.52
CA LEU A 6 22.05 5.87 19.27
C LEU A 6 22.65 6.73 18.16
N SER A 7 23.50 6.12 17.34
CA SER A 7 23.97 6.72 16.10
C SER A 7 22.80 6.95 15.14
N ALA A 8 22.95 7.90 14.21
CA ALA A 8 21.93 8.17 13.19
C ALA A 8 21.55 6.91 12.38
N ARG A 9 22.52 6.02 12.14
CA ARG A 9 22.31 4.75 11.44
C ARG A 9 21.44 3.79 12.24
N GLU A 10 21.65 3.68 13.55
CA GLU A 10 20.85 2.81 14.42
C GLU A 10 19.41 3.33 14.53
N VAL A 11 19.22 4.65 14.58
CA VAL A 11 17.89 5.27 14.55
C VAL A 11 17.17 4.95 13.23
N GLN A 12 17.84 5.16 12.09
CA GLN A 12 17.27 4.83 10.77
C GLN A 12 16.93 3.35 10.64
N PHE A 13 17.84 2.46 11.03
CA PHE A 13 17.60 1.02 10.96
C PHE A 13 16.42 0.60 11.83
N THR A 14 16.36 1.09 13.07
CA THR A 14 15.27 0.77 14.00
C THR A 14 13.92 1.26 13.48
N TYR A 15 13.89 2.47 12.91
CA TYR A 15 12.68 3.01 12.28
C TYR A 15 12.20 2.15 11.11
N VAL A 16 13.10 1.85 10.17
CA VAL A 16 12.77 1.06 8.97
C VAL A 16 12.33 -0.36 9.35
N LYS A 17 13.04 -0.99 10.29
CA LYS A 17 12.69 -2.33 10.78
C LYS A 17 11.27 -2.34 11.39
N ARG A 18 10.97 -1.40 12.29
CA ARG A 18 9.64 -1.31 12.92
C ARG A 18 8.54 -1.07 11.90
N TYR A 19 8.76 -0.14 10.97
CA TYR A 19 7.81 0.15 9.89
C TYR A 19 7.53 -1.08 9.02
N PHE A 20 8.59 -1.81 8.68
CA PHE A 20 8.47 -3.05 7.91
C PHE A 20 7.72 -4.14 8.68
N GLU A 21 8.03 -4.35 9.95
CA GLU A 21 7.32 -5.31 10.83
C GLU A 21 5.83 -4.96 10.97
N GLU A 22 5.50 -3.67 11.06
CA GLU A 22 4.11 -3.19 11.10
C GLU A 22 3.37 -3.47 9.78
N ILE A 23 4.01 -3.23 8.63
CA ILE A 23 3.42 -3.56 7.32
C ILE A 23 3.18 -5.08 7.20
N VAL A 24 4.18 -5.90 7.55
CA VAL A 24 4.07 -7.36 7.42
C VAL A 24 2.98 -7.91 8.34
N SER A 25 2.86 -7.38 9.56
CA SER A 25 1.83 -7.83 10.51
C SER A 25 0.42 -7.41 10.12
N THR A 26 0.26 -6.25 9.46
CA THR A 26 -1.06 -5.75 9.01
C THR A 26 -1.50 -6.34 7.67
N LYS A 27 -0.57 -6.89 6.89
CA LYS A 27 -0.83 -7.46 5.55
C LYS A 27 -0.18 -8.84 5.42
N PRO A 28 -0.80 -9.90 5.95
CA PRO A 28 -0.20 -11.25 5.95
C PRO A 28 0.17 -11.77 4.55
N ALA A 29 -0.60 -11.39 3.51
CA ALA A 29 -0.26 -11.71 2.12
C ALA A 29 1.07 -11.07 1.64
N PHE A 30 1.49 -9.96 2.24
CA PHE A 30 2.78 -9.31 1.98
C PHE A 30 3.95 -10.19 2.42
N GLY A 31 3.81 -10.86 3.58
CA GLY A 31 4.80 -11.77 4.14
C GLY A 31 5.16 -12.92 3.18
N GLU A 32 4.15 -13.49 2.51
CA GLU A 32 4.37 -14.58 1.56
C GLU A 32 5.06 -14.13 0.26
N LEU A 33 4.83 -12.90 -0.17
CA LEU A 33 5.32 -12.39 -1.47
C LEU A 33 6.74 -11.85 -1.40
N LEU A 34 7.19 -11.43 -0.21
CA LEU A 34 8.54 -10.91 0.05
C LEU A 34 9.66 -11.86 -0.39
N PHE A 35 9.43 -13.17 -0.33
CA PHE A 35 10.42 -14.19 -0.68
C PHE A 35 10.14 -14.89 -2.02
N LYS A 36 9.03 -14.55 -2.68
CA LYS A 36 8.58 -15.17 -3.94
C LYS A 36 8.80 -14.26 -5.16
N THR A 37 9.31 -13.05 -4.96
CA THR A 37 9.47 -12.04 -6.01
C THR A 37 10.85 -11.40 -5.96
N ASP A 38 11.39 -11.04 -7.13
CA ASP A 38 12.62 -10.28 -7.23
C ASP A 38 12.38 -8.80 -6.89
N THR A 39 13.37 -8.13 -6.31
CA THR A 39 13.25 -6.70 -5.98
C THR A 39 13.87 -5.82 -7.06
N PRO A 40 13.28 -4.64 -7.36
CA PRO A 40 12.12 -4.03 -6.72
C PRO A 40 10.78 -4.57 -7.26
N THR A 41 9.81 -4.83 -6.37
CA THR A 41 8.45 -5.27 -6.72
C THR A 41 7.40 -4.37 -6.08
N LEU A 42 6.39 -4.00 -6.87
CA LEU A 42 5.21 -3.26 -6.42
C LEU A 42 4.06 -4.23 -6.12
N LEU A 43 3.54 -4.19 -4.89
CA LEU A 43 2.32 -4.91 -4.53
C LEU A 43 1.13 -3.96 -4.50
N LEU A 44 0.07 -4.32 -5.22
CA LEU A 44 -1.19 -3.58 -5.25
C LEU A 44 -2.30 -4.36 -4.54
N ASP A 45 -2.95 -3.70 -3.59
CA ASP A 45 -4.17 -4.20 -2.94
C ASP A 45 -5.38 -3.80 -3.78
N ILE A 46 -5.80 -4.73 -4.66
CA ILE A 46 -6.91 -4.49 -5.58
C ILE A 46 -8.23 -4.26 -4.84
N ASN A 47 -8.48 -4.98 -3.75
CA ASN A 47 -9.72 -4.81 -2.97
C ASN A 47 -9.74 -3.43 -2.30
N GLY A 48 -8.61 -2.99 -1.73
CA GLY A 48 -8.49 -1.65 -1.17
C GLY A 48 -8.72 -0.53 -2.19
N ILE A 49 -8.38 -0.74 -3.46
CA ILE A 49 -8.71 0.20 -4.56
C ILE A 49 -10.22 0.26 -4.78
N LYS A 50 -10.90 -0.90 -4.84
CA LYS A 50 -12.36 -0.97 -5.01
C LYS A 50 -13.10 -0.28 -3.86
N ASP A 51 -12.70 -0.57 -2.63
CA ASP A 51 -13.27 0.05 -1.42
C ASP A 51 -13.13 1.56 -1.46
N ARG A 52 -11.97 2.07 -1.91
CA ARG A 52 -11.76 3.53 -2.04
C ARG A 52 -12.69 4.14 -3.08
N CYS A 53 -12.90 3.48 -4.22
CA CYS A 53 -13.83 3.94 -5.24
C CYS A 53 -15.27 4.02 -4.70
N VAL A 54 -15.73 2.98 -4.00
CA VAL A 54 -17.05 2.95 -3.34
C VAL A 54 -17.19 4.12 -2.36
N GLN A 55 -16.16 4.36 -1.54
CA GLN A 55 -16.17 5.46 -0.57
C GLN A 55 -16.26 6.83 -1.27
N VAL A 56 -15.55 7.04 -2.38
CA VAL A 56 -15.62 8.30 -3.15
C VAL A 56 -17.02 8.50 -3.71
N LYS A 57 -17.62 7.47 -4.34
CA LYS A 57 -18.98 7.52 -4.87
C LYS A 57 -20.01 7.84 -3.78
N TYR A 58 -19.86 7.23 -2.60
CA TYR A 58 -20.75 7.46 -1.46
C TYR A 58 -20.72 8.92 -0.95
N HIS A 59 -19.53 9.52 -0.86
CA HIS A 59 -19.36 10.86 -0.30
C HIS A 59 -19.57 11.99 -1.32
N LEU A 60 -19.58 11.70 -2.63
CA LEU A 60 -19.81 12.67 -3.70
C LEU A 60 -21.06 12.30 -4.52
N PRO A 61 -22.26 12.29 -3.90
CA PRO A 61 -23.47 11.98 -4.62
C PRO A 61 -23.72 13.01 -5.74
N GLY A 62 -24.09 12.53 -6.92
CA GLY A 62 -24.39 13.37 -8.09
C GLY A 62 -23.17 13.83 -8.90
N VAL A 63 -21.97 13.33 -8.60
CA VAL A 63 -20.76 13.55 -9.40
C VAL A 63 -20.40 12.28 -10.16
N ASP A 64 -20.13 12.41 -11.46
CA ASP A 64 -19.59 11.32 -12.25
C ASP A 64 -18.10 11.11 -11.91
N ILE A 65 -17.76 9.90 -11.47
CA ILE A 65 -16.41 9.54 -11.06
C ILE A 65 -15.70 8.86 -12.23
N TYR A 66 -14.65 9.50 -12.74
CA TYR A 66 -13.79 8.97 -13.80
C TYR A 66 -12.38 8.71 -13.28
N TYR A 67 -11.89 7.48 -13.46
CA TYR A 67 -10.53 7.14 -13.07
C TYR A 67 -9.50 7.78 -14.00
N ALA A 68 -8.50 8.44 -13.43
CA ALA A 68 -7.38 9.00 -14.18
C ALA A 68 -6.39 7.88 -14.52
N VAL A 69 -6.59 7.22 -15.68
CA VAL A 69 -5.80 6.06 -16.15
C VAL A 69 -4.28 6.28 -16.04
N LYS A 70 -3.80 7.50 -16.29
CA LYS A 70 -2.37 7.86 -16.16
C LYS A 70 -1.76 7.65 -14.76
N ALA A 71 -2.58 7.47 -13.73
CA ALA A 71 -2.11 7.21 -12.37
C ALA A 71 -1.62 5.76 -12.19
N ASN A 72 -2.29 4.80 -12.82
CA ASN A 72 -1.90 3.40 -12.91
C ASN A 72 -2.76 2.71 -13.98
N ASP A 73 -2.16 2.32 -15.10
CA ASP A 73 -2.84 1.73 -16.25
C ASP A 73 -2.81 0.20 -16.26
N HIS A 74 -2.40 -0.43 -15.15
CA HIS A 74 -2.34 -1.88 -15.05
C HIS A 74 -3.75 -2.48 -15.28
N PRO A 75 -3.93 -3.48 -16.17
CA PRO A 75 -5.23 -4.02 -16.53
C PRO A 75 -6.10 -4.41 -15.34
N SER A 76 -5.53 -5.11 -14.35
CA SER A 76 -6.28 -5.52 -13.15
C SER A 76 -6.78 -4.35 -12.29
N VAL A 77 -6.14 -3.17 -12.34
CA VAL A 77 -6.64 -1.97 -11.66
C VAL A 77 -7.83 -1.40 -12.43
N LEU A 78 -7.73 -1.33 -13.75
CA LEU A 78 -8.79 -0.82 -14.62
C LEU A 78 -10.04 -1.71 -14.55
N GLU A 79 -9.86 -3.04 -14.64
CA GLU A 79 -10.91 -4.04 -14.46
C GLU A 79 -11.58 -3.91 -13.09
N ALA A 80 -10.78 -3.82 -12.02
CA ALA A 80 -11.31 -3.70 -10.67
C ALA A 80 -12.16 -2.45 -10.46
N LEU A 81 -11.80 -1.33 -11.10
CA LEU A 81 -12.53 -0.07 -11.02
C LEU A 81 -13.76 -0.03 -11.93
N ALA A 82 -13.75 -0.76 -13.04
CA ALA A 82 -14.91 -0.89 -13.93
C ALA A 82 -16.05 -1.69 -13.28
N ASP A 83 -15.71 -2.64 -12.41
CA ASP A 83 -16.66 -3.51 -11.68
C ASP A 83 -17.32 -2.84 -10.44
N VAL A 84 -16.98 -1.58 -10.14
CA VAL A 84 -17.45 -0.82 -8.97
C VAL A 84 -18.37 0.30 -9.42
#